data_AF-A0A565C3S6-F1
#
_entry.id   AF-A0A565C3S6-F1
#
_cell.length_a   1.000
_cell.length_b   1.000
_cell.length_c   1.000
_cell.angle_alpha   90.00
_cell.angle_beta   90.00
_cell.angle_gamma   90.00
#
_symmetry.space_group_name_H-M   'P 1'
#
loop_
_entity.id
_entity.type
_entity.pdbx_description
1 polymer ?
#
loop_
_entity_poly.entity_id
_entity_poly.type
_entity_poly.pdbx_seq_one_letter_code
_entity_poly.pdbx_strand_id
1 'polypeptide(L)'
;MLLREGAKKKALALSGSDMGGWNVLVKALPKLVCKFSTDLVAALREADYRFMRSTELFASGYDTLLPEDDIKSALIKHFSSCGEITNLHIRTVDYRNNVRV
;
A
#
# COMPACT_ATOMS: atom_id res chain seq x y z
N MET A 1 2.65 0.16 11.97
CA MET A 1 3.60 -0.38 12.98
C MET A 1 3.40 0.33 14.31
N LEU A 2 3.08 -0.38 15.39
CA LEU A 2 2.94 0.22 16.72
C LEU A 2 4.31 0.26 17.42
N LEU A 3 5.10 1.30 17.15
CA LEU A 3 6.31 1.61 17.92
C LEU A 3 5.94 2.51 19.11
N ARG A 4 5.11 2.01 20.04
CA ARG A 4 4.95 2.66 21.35
C ARG A 4 6.02 2.11 22.28
N GLU A 5 6.85 2.99 22.84
CA GLU A 5 7.82 2.66 23.88
C GLU A 5 7.04 2.00 25.05
N GLY A 6 7.20 0.69 25.23
CA GLY A 6 6.43 -0.12 26.20
C GLY A 6 5.58 -1.25 25.60
N ALA A 7 5.23 -1.20 24.30
CA ALA A 7 4.50 -2.27 23.63
C ALA A 7 5.30 -3.58 23.60
N LYS A 8 6.63 -3.47 23.40
CA LYS A 8 7.56 -4.62 23.40
C LYS A 8 7.50 -5.41 24.71
N LYS A 9 7.55 -4.72 25.86
CA LYS A 9 7.58 -5.37 27.18
C LYS A 9 6.25 -6.04 27.49
N LYS A 10 5.14 -5.37 27.20
CA LYS A 10 3.80 -5.92 27.37
C LYS A 10 3.57 -7.15 26.48
N ALA A 11 4.03 -7.11 25.22
CA ALA A 11 3.90 -8.25 24.31
C ALA A 11 4.75 -9.45 24.75
N LEU A 12 5.99 -9.24 25.19
CA LEU A 12 6.86 -10.32 25.68
C LEU A 12 6.28 -11.05 26.89
N ALA A 13 5.56 -10.35 27.77
CA ALA A 13 4.92 -10.94 28.94
C ALA A 13 3.76 -11.88 28.59
N LEU A 14 3.23 -11.83 27.36
CA LEU A 14 2.17 -12.73 26.88
C LEU A 14 2.72 -14.04 26.31
N SER A 15 4.04 -14.23 26.26
CA SER A 15 4.59 -15.50 25.82
C SER A 15 4.26 -16.61 26.82
N GLY A 16 3.58 -17.67 26.36
CA GLY A 16 3.12 -18.80 27.14
C GLY A 16 1.69 -18.68 27.65
N SER A 17 1.00 -17.55 27.41
CA SER A 17 -0.42 -17.42 27.78
C SER A 17 -1.32 -18.19 26.81
N ASP A 18 -2.37 -18.82 27.35
CA ASP A 18 -3.43 -19.45 26.58
C ASP A 18 -4.30 -18.40 25.87
N MET A 19 -4.49 -18.57 24.57
CA MET A 19 -5.44 -17.82 23.75
C MET A 19 -6.46 -18.78 23.13
N GLY A 20 -7.26 -19.44 23.97
CA GLY A 20 -8.33 -20.32 23.52
C GLY A 20 -7.83 -21.71 23.14
N GLY A 21 -6.98 -22.30 23.96
CA GLY A 21 -6.37 -23.61 23.75
C GLY A 21 -5.02 -23.59 23.00
N TRP A 22 -4.49 -22.40 22.71
CA TRP A 22 -3.20 -22.20 22.02
C TRP A 22 -2.29 -21.31 22.86
N ASN A 23 -1.08 -21.79 23.16
CA ASN A 23 -0.09 -20.99 23.85
C ASN A 23 0.65 -20.07 22.86
N VAL A 24 0.64 -18.77 23.11
CA VAL A 24 1.33 -17.80 22.25
C VAL A 24 2.83 -17.80 22.54
N LEU A 25 3.68 -17.87 21.52
CA LEU A 25 5.13 -17.68 21.66
C LEU A 25 5.51 -16.30 21.12
N VAL A 26 5.95 -15.40 22.00
CA VAL A 26 6.38 -14.05 21.61
C VAL A 26 7.90 -13.97 21.70
N LYS A 27 8.57 -13.84 20.56
CA LYS A 27 10.01 -13.55 20.49
C LYS A 27 10.21 -12.13 20.00
N ALA A 28 11.01 -11.36 20.73
CA ALA A 28 11.47 -10.07 20.23
C ALA A 28 12.47 -10.31 19.10
N LEU A 29 12.12 -9.90 17.89
CA LEU A 29 13.12 -9.75 16.85
C LEU A 29 14.16 -8.70 17.28
N PRO A 30 15.45 -8.87 16.92
CA PRO A 30 16.42 -7.80 17.03
C PRO A 30 15.82 -6.54 16.42
N LYS A 31 16.03 -5.38 17.04
CA LYS A 31 15.61 -4.13 16.41
C LYS A 31 16.37 -4.05 15.08
N LEU A 32 15.70 -4.38 13.99
CA LEU A 32 16.10 -3.97 12.65
C LEU A 32 15.92 -2.46 12.64
N VAL A 33 16.90 -1.75 13.20
CA VAL A 33 16.97 -0.31 13.05
C VAL A 33 17.46 -0.12 11.62
N CYS A 34 16.52 -0.09 10.69
CA CYS A 34 16.76 0.47 9.38
C CYS A 34 17.10 1.94 9.65
N LYS A 35 18.40 2.28 9.63
CA LYS A 35 18.84 3.67 9.70
C LYS A 35 18.49 4.31 8.36
N PHE A 36 17.26 4.79 8.26
CA PHE A 36 16.89 5.68 7.17
C PHE A 36 17.58 7.02 7.40
N SER A 37 18.11 7.64 6.35
CA SER A 37 18.53 9.03 6.45
C SER A 37 17.33 9.90 6.84
N THR A 38 17.60 10.99 7.55
CA THR A 38 16.57 11.98 7.89
C THR A 38 15.80 12.43 6.64
N ASP A 39 16.51 12.56 5.51
CA ASP A 39 15.93 12.94 4.21
C ASP A 39 14.94 11.89 3.69
N LEU A 40 15.26 10.60 3.82
CA LEU A 40 14.34 9.52 3.45
C LEU A 40 13.10 9.54 4.33
N VAL A 41 13.24 9.78 5.64
CA VAL A 41 12.09 9.87 6.55
C VAL A 41 11.22 11.08 6.22
N ALA A 42 11.82 12.23 5.90
CA ALA A 42 11.09 13.42 5.47
C ALA A 42 10.35 13.17 4.15
N ALA A 43 11.03 12.62 3.14
CA ALA A 43 10.43 12.28 1.85
C ALA A 43 9.27 11.28 1.98
N LEU A 44 9.41 10.26 2.83
CA LEU A 44 8.34 9.30 3.11
C LEU A 44 7.14 9.97 3.79
N ARG A 45 7.37 10.86 4.76
CA ARG A 45 6.28 11.60 5.43
C ARG A 45 5.53 12.50 4.45
N GLU A 46 6.24 13.18 3.57
CA GLU A 46 5.63 14.02 2.54
C GLU A 46 4.83 13.18 1.54
N ALA A 47 5.36 12.03 1.11
CA ALA A 47 4.65 11.10 0.23
C ALA A 47 3.37 10.54 0.91
N ASP A 48 3.48 10.09 2.16
CA ASP A 48 2.34 9.62 2.95
C ASP A 48 1.28 10.71 3.14
N TYR A 49 1.70 11.94 3.42
CA TYR A 49 0.79 13.06 3.60
C TYR A 49 0.04 13.41 2.30
N ARG A 50 0.74 13.41 1.16
CA ARG A 50 0.10 13.58 -0.16
C ARG A 50 -0.86 12.44 -0.48
N PHE A 51 -0.49 11.20 -0.18
CA PHE A 51 -1.35 10.03 -0.38
C PHE A 51 -2.61 10.11 0.48
N MET A 52 -2.49 10.41 1.78
CA MET A 52 -3.64 10.51 2.70
C MET A 52 -4.60 11.64 2.36
N ARG A 53 -4.15 12.67 1.65
CA ARG A 53 -5.01 13.77 1.16
C ARG A 53 -5.48 13.59 -0.27
N SER A 54 -5.04 12.54 -0.95
CA SER A 54 -5.52 12.21 -2.29
C SER A 54 -6.87 11.50 -2.20
N THR A 55 -7.70 11.70 -3.22
CA THR A 55 -8.95 10.95 -3.39
C THR A 55 -8.75 9.91 -4.49
N GLU A 56 -9.03 8.65 -4.18
CA GLU A 56 -8.98 7.57 -5.17
C GLU A 56 -10.29 7.50 -5.95
N LEU A 57 -10.17 7.44 -7.28
CA LEU A 57 -11.31 7.34 -8.20
C LEU A 57 -11.17 6.07 -9.05
N PHE A 58 -12.28 5.35 -9.19
CA PHE A 58 -12.37 4.19 -10.07
C PHE A 58 -13.12 4.58 -11.34
N ALA A 59 -12.42 4.58 -12.47
CA ALA A 59 -13.02 4.73 -13.78
C ALA A 59 -13.22 3.36 -14.43
N SER A 60 -14.35 3.16 -15.10
CA SER A 60 -14.65 1.99 -15.92
C SER A 60 -15.34 2.43 -17.21
N GLY A 61 -15.40 1.57 -18.23
CA GLY A 61 -16.03 1.89 -19.52
C GLY A 61 -15.12 2.58 -20.54
N TYR A 62 -13.81 2.66 -20.29
CA TYR A 62 -12.82 3.02 -21.30
C TYR A 62 -12.47 1.80 -22.17
N ASP A 63 -12.00 2.05 -23.39
CA ASP A 63 -11.63 0.99 -24.33
C ASP A 63 -10.29 0.35 -23.91
N THR A 64 -10.35 -0.87 -23.39
CA THR A 64 -9.17 -1.64 -22.96
C THR A 64 -8.42 -2.29 -24.12
N LEU A 65 -8.91 -2.19 -25.36
CA LEU A 65 -8.23 -2.68 -26.55
C LEU A 65 -7.19 -1.67 -27.07
N LEU A 66 -7.26 -0.42 -26.60
CA LEU A 66 -6.27 0.60 -26.93
C LEU A 66 -4.94 0.34 -26.22
N PRO A 67 -3.82 0.80 -26.80
CA PRO A 67 -2.54 0.82 -26.11
C PRO A 67 -2.63 1.51 -24.74
N GLU A 68 -1.91 1.00 -23.76
CA GLU A 68 -1.94 1.53 -22.39
C GLU A 68 -1.64 3.02 -22.34
N ASP A 69 -0.67 3.50 -23.12
CA ASP A 69 -0.29 4.92 -23.19
C ASP A 69 -1.41 5.81 -23.76
N ASP A 70 -2.19 5.31 -24.72
CA ASP A 70 -3.35 6.01 -25.27
C ASP A 70 -4.46 6.13 -24.22
N ILE A 71 -4.72 5.04 -23.48
CA ILE A 71 -5.67 5.04 -22.37
C ILE A 71 -5.21 6.03 -21.28
N LYS A 72 -3.93 5.98 -20.88
CA LYS A 72 -3.36 6.88 -19.87
C LYS A 72 -3.49 8.34 -20.29
N SER A 73 -3.07 8.67 -21.51
CA SER A 73 -3.10 10.05 -22.01
C SER A 73 -4.54 10.58 -22.10
N ALA A 74 -5.48 9.75 -22.55
CA ALA A 74 -6.90 10.10 -22.58
C ALA A 74 -7.47 10.34 -21.18
N LEU A 75 -7.19 9.45 -20.22
CA LEU A 75 -7.61 9.61 -18.82
C LEU A 75 -7.01 10.86 -18.18
N ILE A 76 -5.70 11.10 -18.37
CA ILE A 76 -5.03 12.29 -17.83
C ILE A 76 -5.66 13.55 -18.38
N LYS A 77 -5.87 13.60 -19.70
CA LYS A 77 -6.50 14.75 -20.35
C LYS A 77 -7.93 14.96 -19.83
N HIS A 78 -8.72 13.91 -19.71
CA HIS A 78 -10.11 13.99 -19.27
C HIS A 78 -10.24 14.47 -17.82
N PHE A 79 -9.39 13.97 -16.92
CA PHE A 79 -9.41 14.33 -15.49
C PHE A 79 -8.53 15.53 -15.12
N SER A 80 -7.80 16.12 -16.06
CA SER A 80 -6.91 17.27 -15.83
C SER A 80 -7.60 18.48 -15.18
N SER A 81 -8.91 18.67 -15.42
CA SER A 81 -9.69 19.75 -14.80
C SER A 81 -10.11 19.45 -13.36
N CYS A 82 -10.05 18.19 -12.93
CA CYS A 82 -10.46 17.75 -11.59
C CYS A 82 -9.34 17.93 -10.55
N GLY A 83 -8.12 18.20 -10.99
CA GLY A 83 -6.95 18.42 -10.14
C GLY A 83 -5.71 17.69 -10.65
N GLU A 84 -4.67 17.67 -9.80
CA GLU A 84 -3.45 16.94 -10.08
C GLU A 84 -3.67 15.43 -9.92
N ILE A 85 -3.30 14.67 -10.95
CA ILE A 85 -3.36 13.21 -10.94
C ILE A 85 -2.02 12.70 -10.41
N THR A 86 -2.00 12.21 -9.18
CA THR A 86 -0.78 11.77 -8.49
C THR A 86 -0.41 10.33 -8.81
N ASN A 87 -1.39 9.48 -9.06
CA ASN A 87 -1.17 8.07 -9.38
C ASN A 87 -2.26 7.58 -10.34
N LEU A 88 -1.87 6.84 -11.38
CA LEU A 88 -2.79 6.29 -12.36
C LEU A 88 -2.43 4.84 -12.65
N HIS A 89 -3.36 3.93 -12.36
CA HIS A 89 -3.16 2.50 -12.50
C HIS A 89 -4.25 1.91 -13.37
N ILE A 90 -3.86 1.30 -14.49
CA ILE A 90 -4.76 0.59 -15.40
C ILE A 90 -4.74 -0.88 -15.01
N ARG A 91 -5.92 -1.42 -14.66
CA ARG A 91 -6.06 -2.86 -14.43
C ARG A 91 -6.28 -3.56 -15.76
N THR A 92 -5.24 -4.20 -16.28
CA THR A 92 -5.38 -5.16 -17.38
C THR A 92 -5.84 -6.50 -16.80
N VAL A 93 -7.08 -6.90 -17.12
CA VAL A 93 -7.52 -8.29 -16.95
C VAL A 93 -6.93 -9.10 -18.11
N ASP A 94 -5.90 -9.89 -17.80
CA ASP A 94 -5.27 -10.77 -18.78
C ASP A 94 -6.21 -11.94 -19.09
N TYR A 95 -6.89 -11.91 -20.23
CA TYR A 95 -7.82 -12.98 -20.66
C TYR A 95 -7.10 -14.28 -21.09
N ARG A 96 -5.76 -14.37 -20.92
CA ARG A 96 -4.94 -15.48 -21.44
C ARG A 96 -5.01 -16.81 -20.69
N ASN A 97 -5.71 -16.91 -19.56
CA ASN A 97 -5.76 -18.17 -18.78
C ASN A 97 -7.13 -18.88 -18.77
N ASN A 98 -7.89 -18.80 -19.86
CA ASN A 98 -9.09 -19.62 -20.07
C ASN A 98 -8.83 -20.82 -21.01
N VAL A 99 -7.74 -21.56 -20.83
CA VAL A 99 -7.69 -22.94 -21.35
C VAL A 99 -8.15 -23.86 -20.23
N ARG A 100 -9.43 -24.26 -20.30
CA ARG A 100 -9.94 -25.40 -19.56
C ARG A 100 -9.22 -26.65 -20.07
N VAL A 101 -8.55 -27.36 -19.18
CA VAL A 101 -8.27 -28.80 -19.32
C VAL A 101 -8.93 -29.49 -18.14
#